data_AF-A0A945NUX9-F1
#
_entry.id   AF-A0A945NUX9-F1
#
_cell.length_a   1.000
_cell.length_b   1.000
_cell.length_c   1.000
_cell.angle_alpha   90.00
_cell.angle_beta   90.00
_cell.angle_gamma   90.00
#
_symmetry.space_group_name_H-M   'P 1'
#
loop_
_entity.id
_entity.type
_entity.pdbx_description
1 polymer ?
#
loop_
_entity_poly.entity_id
_entity_poly.type
_entity_poly.pdbx_seq_one_letter_code
_entity_poly.pdbx_strand_id
1 'polypeptide(L)'
;MVDKWLVETDLSEEFDFYTRANIGEVFPDPVAPFSFSYFQNENGLGGSEMGFRNAYYRIGVMTPDELPDDQCVFLGVTGGYGYLNATALRMLGHRAPGMTAEDIDASFFGDAPGVPEFVVKEGFDRPDLTERIGETFGWVLTTPSLPDVLGHEREMNELRANRPDLASMSDQELLDYTLSLADEHFEKLFTEHIFISFLATLPIGIITAVCTAVGKPEATLKLLAGLGDVESAAPSMQMWSLGRLVVESNELMAMFDAGYTGLNARLRASDSEAALGFVAAFDSFLFSYGCRGPNEWEARSPTWETEPDLALAAIDRMRLSDASAAPQLHNDDRRAERESLGAEIAAMVEGDPETHGQFVAALNSATVFMPGRERTKTNNIKLVHELRVALHEIGHRRVQAGTFHKHDDFGLLTRPELKNEVANPGTYTDQLADREALLDEVAALQEPFLFHGGRPDMATYPRRDAVEIVPVVGGEIIQGVPGCPGQYEGIARVVTDSHDPTALDPGDILVAPITDPSWTPLFVPAGGVVVDVGAPLSHAIIVSRELGIPCVVSATDATKRIPDGATIRVDGDTGAVTILALP
;
A
#
# COMPACT_ATOMS: atom_id res chain seq x y z
N MET A 1 -10.52 14.32 25.76
CA MET A 1 -9.96 12.98 25.51
C MET A 1 -11.03 12.19 24.83
N VAL A 2 -10.72 11.70 23.64
CA VAL A 2 -11.59 10.81 22.86
C VAL A 2 -11.50 9.42 23.48
N ASP A 3 -12.64 8.83 23.83
CA ASP A 3 -12.73 7.51 24.46
C ASP A 3 -13.13 6.41 23.48
N LYS A 4 -13.84 6.72 22.39
CA LYS A 4 -13.93 5.83 21.22
C LYS A 4 -14.08 6.56 19.89
N TRP A 5 -13.75 5.84 18.83
CA TRP A 5 -14.05 6.24 17.45
C TRP A 5 -15.48 5.84 17.04
N LEU A 6 -15.99 6.49 15.98
CA LEU A 6 -17.36 6.30 15.47
C LEU A 6 -17.65 4.87 15.02
N VAL A 7 -16.65 4.20 14.45
CA VAL A 7 -16.75 2.85 13.90
C VAL A 7 -15.67 1.96 14.49
N GLU A 8 -16.06 0.81 15.01
CA GLU A 8 -15.17 -0.12 15.68
C GLU A 8 -15.65 -1.56 15.48
N THR A 9 -14.71 -2.49 15.36
CA THR A 9 -14.96 -3.93 15.26
C THR A 9 -14.88 -4.59 16.62
N ASP A 10 -15.76 -5.54 16.91
CA ASP A 10 -15.67 -6.36 18.11
C ASP A 10 -14.48 -7.32 18.03
N LEU A 11 -13.61 -7.31 19.04
CA LEU A 11 -12.38 -8.11 19.05
C LEU A 11 -12.65 -9.52 19.59
N SER A 12 -11.90 -10.50 19.07
CA SER A 12 -11.99 -11.89 19.49
C SER A 12 -11.26 -12.12 20.81
N GLU A 13 -11.89 -12.88 21.72
CA GLU A 13 -11.22 -13.38 22.93
C GLU A 13 -10.31 -14.58 22.62
N GLU A 14 -10.63 -15.36 21.59
CA GLU A 14 -9.86 -16.52 21.17
C GLU A 14 -8.68 -16.14 20.27
N PHE A 15 -8.82 -15.15 19.41
CA PHE A 15 -7.74 -14.63 18.59
C PHE A 15 -7.35 -13.24 19.11
N ASP A 16 -6.43 -13.18 20.06
CA ASP A 16 -6.30 -12.05 20.99
C ASP A 16 -5.06 -11.18 20.78
N PHE A 17 -4.30 -11.40 19.70
CA PHE A 17 -3.12 -10.60 19.34
C PHE A 17 -3.30 -9.87 18.01
N TYR A 18 -3.14 -8.55 18.05
CA TYR A 18 -3.43 -7.63 16.94
C TYR A 18 -2.23 -6.75 16.62
N THR A 19 -2.11 -6.39 15.34
CA THR A 19 -1.00 -5.59 14.83
C THR A 19 -1.41 -4.61 13.74
N ARG A 20 -0.69 -3.48 13.68
CA ARG A 20 -0.69 -2.55 12.54
C ARG A 20 0.33 -2.88 11.46
N ALA A 21 1.17 -3.90 11.63
CA ALA A 21 2.11 -4.31 10.59
C ALA A 21 1.36 -4.60 9.28
N ASN A 22 1.91 -4.14 8.15
CA ASN A 22 1.30 -4.19 6.82
C ASN A 22 0.03 -3.31 6.66
N ILE A 23 -1.00 -3.51 7.48
CA ILE A 23 -2.26 -2.74 7.38
C ILE A 23 -2.07 -1.24 7.65
N GLY A 24 -1.06 -0.85 8.43
CA GLY A 24 -0.67 0.55 8.61
C GLY A 24 -0.16 1.21 7.32
N GLU A 25 0.40 0.46 6.38
CA GLU A 25 0.77 0.97 5.04
C GLU A 25 -0.47 1.10 4.12
N VAL A 26 -1.53 0.34 4.41
CA VAL A 26 -2.75 0.24 3.60
C VAL A 26 -3.78 1.30 4.02
N PHE A 27 -3.97 1.45 5.33
CA PHE A 27 -4.79 2.47 5.98
C PHE A 27 -3.92 3.17 7.03
N PRO A 28 -3.09 4.14 6.63
CA PRO A 28 -2.23 4.87 7.56
C PRO A 28 -3.04 5.76 8.52
N ASP A 29 -4.07 6.39 8.00
CA ASP A 29 -4.95 7.33 8.72
C ASP A 29 -6.10 6.63 9.44
N PRO A 30 -6.82 7.33 10.35
CA PRO A 30 -8.03 6.76 10.92
C PRO A 30 -9.05 6.43 9.83
N VAL A 31 -9.64 5.24 9.91
CA VAL A 31 -10.59 4.72 8.91
C VAL A 31 -11.87 5.53 8.96
N ALA A 32 -12.26 6.09 7.81
CA ALA A 32 -13.49 6.87 7.72
C ALA A 32 -14.73 5.97 7.90
N PRO A 33 -15.81 6.47 8.53
CA PRO A 33 -17.04 5.72 8.76
C PRO A 33 -17.64 5.03 7.53
N PHE A 34 -17.52 5.62 6.33
CA PHE A 34 -17.96 4.97 5.10
C PHE A 34 -17.08 3.77 4.74
N SER A 35 -15.76 3.97 4.74
CA SER A 35 -14.76 2.95 4.40
C SER A 35 -14.76 1.77 5.38
N PHE A 36 -15.28 1.95 6.59
CA PHE A 36 -15.54 0.83 7.51
C PHE A 36 -16.46 -0.24 6.92
N SER A 37 -17.34 0.11 5.98
CA SER A 37 -18.17 -0.87 5.27
C SER A 37 -17.38 -1.86 4.40
N TYR A 38 -16.09 -1.57 4.13
CA TYR A 38 -15.16 -2.52 3.52
C TYR A 38 -14.64 -3.57 4.49
N PHE A 39 -14.66 -3.31 5.80
CA PHE A 39 -14.16 -4.23 6.83
C PHE A 39 -15.23 -5.26 7.22
N GLN A 40 -16.47 -4.79 7.39
CA GLN A 40 -17.63 -5.59 7.73
C GLN A 40 -18.92 -4.97 7.18
N ASN A 41 -19.95 -5.79 6.98
CA ASN A 41 -21.26 -5.29 6.58
C ASN A 41 -22.13 -4.90 7.80
N GLU A 42 -23.33 -4.39 7.52
CA GLU A 42 -24.30 -3.96 8.55
C GLU A 42 -24.76 -5.11 9.49
N ASN A 43 -24.53 -6.37 9.12
CA ASN A 43 -24.89 -7.56 9.91
C ASN A 43 -23.69 -8.17 10.67
N GLY A 44 -22.51 -7.54 10.63
CA GLY A 44 -21.31 -7.96 11.39
C GLY A 44 -20.24 -8.68 10.57
N LEU A 45 -20.59 -9.53 9.61
CA LEU A 45 -19.63 -10.24 8.76
C LEU A 45 -19.82 -9.91 7.28
N GLY A 46 -18.80 -9.31 6.66
CA GLY A 46 -18.79 -9.04 5.22
C GLY A 46 -17.46 -8.43 4.78
N GLY A 47 -17.37 -8.02 3.52
CA GLY A 47 -16.22 -7.29 3.00
C GLY A 47 -14.90 -8.04 3.22
N SER A 48 -13.93 -7.35 3.84
CA SER A 48 -12.56 -7.81 3.99
C SER A 48 -12.45 -9.02 4.91
N GLU A 49 -13.26 -9.09 5.97
CA GLU A 49 -13.29 -10.25 6.87
C GLU A 49 -13.66 -11.53 6.12
N MET A 50 -14.74 -11.48 5.31
CA MET A 50 -15.13 -12.63 4.50
C MET A 50 -14.10 -12.96 3.43
N GLY A 51 -13.47 -11.95 2.83
CA GLY A 51 -12.38 -12.17 1.89
C GLY A 51 -11.19 -12.91 2.51
N PHE A 52 -10.80 -12.57 3.74
CA PHE A 52 -9.79 -13.30 4.51
C PHE A 52 -10.20 -14.75 4.78
N ARG A 53 -11.40 -14.96 5.33
CA ARG A 53 -11.93 -16.30 5.62
C ARG A 53 -11.93 -17.18 4.38
N ASN A 54 -12.49 -16.69 3.28
CA ASN A 54 -12.57 -17.42 2.02
C ASN A 54 -11.17 -17.78 1.49
N ALA A 55 -10.20 -16.86 1.59
CA ALA A 55 -8.82 -17.13 1.19
C ALA A 55 -8.18 -18.22 2.07
N TYR A 56 -8.34 -18.16 3.40
CA TYR A 56 -7.80 -19.16 4.32
C TYR A 56 -8.44 -20.54 4.12
N TYR A 57 -9.74 -20.59 3.84
CA TYR A 57 -10.43 -21.84 3.49
C TYR A 57 -9.94 -22.41 2.15
N ARG A 58 -9.66 -21.55 1.18
CA ARG A 58 -9.13 -21.93 -0.14
C ARG A 58 -7.70 -22.46 -0.05
N ILE A 59 -6.84 -21.84 0.76
CA ILE A 59 -5.48 -22.33 1.05
C ILE A 59 -5.54 -23.66 1.82
N GLY A 60 -6.60 -23.86 2.60
CA GLY A 60 -6.77 -25.03 3.46
C GLY A 60 -6.23 -24.81 4.88
N VAL A 61 -5.98 -23.57 5.29
CA VAL A 61 -5.49 -23.25 6.63
C VAL A 61 -6.57 -23.51 7.69
N MET A 62 -7.82 -23.18 7.38
CA MET A 62 -8.95 -23.30 8.30
C MET A 62 -10.19 -23.88 7.60
N THR A 63 -11.19 -24.28 8.40
CA THR A 63 -12.55 -24.60 7.93
C THR A 63 -13.60 -23.67 8.58
N PRO A 64 -14.78 -23.48 7.95
CA PRO A 64 -15.79 -22.54 8.46
C PRO A 64 -16.24 -22.78 9.90
N ASP A 65 -16.22 -24.02 10.37
CA ASP A 65 -16.58 -24.42 11.73
C ASP A 65 -15.57 -23.98 12.80
N GLU A 66 -14.40 -23.48 12.42
CA GLU A 66 -13.36 -23.02 13.35
C GLU A 66 -13.49 -21.53 13.69
N LEU A 67 -14.34 -20.77 12.99
CA LEU A 67 -14.48 -19.33 13.20
C LEU A 67 -15.90 -18.97 13.59
N PRO A 68 -16.11 -18.01 14.51
CA PRO A 68 -17.44 -17.56 14.91
C PRO A 68 -18.21 -16.95 13.73
N ASP A 69 -19.51 -17.25 13.62
CA ASP A 69 -20.39 -16.79 12.53
C ASP A 69 -20.84 -15.33 12.67
N ASP A 70 -20.48 -14.64 13.75
CA ASP A 70 -20.96 -13.30 14.09
C ASP A 70 -19.85 -12.32 14.52
N GLN A 71 -18.58 -12.69 14.40
CA GLN A 71 -17.45 -11.87 14.85
C GLN A 71 -16.31 -11.82 13.82
N CYS A 72 -15.81 -10.63 13.52
CA CYS A 72 -14.60 -10.47 12.70
C CYS A 72 -13.36 -11.00 13.43
N VAL A 73 -12.59 -11.84 12.76
CA VAL A 73 -11.40 -12.47 13.31
C VAL A 73 -10.13 -11.89 12.69
N PHE A 74 -10.07 -11.72 11.37
CA PHE A 74 -8.81 -11.45 10.67
C PHE A 74 -8.43 -9.97 10.62
N LEU A 75 -9.41 -9.11 10.37
CA LEU A 75 -9.20 -7.68 10.16
C LEU A 75 -10.30 -6.89 10.85
N GLY A 76 -9.93 -5.82 11.55
CA GLY A 76 -10.91 -4.95 12.21
C GLY A 76 -10.39 -3.55 12.45
N VAL A 77 -11.30 -2.66 12.87
CA VAL A 77 -10.97 -1.28 13.26
C VAL A 77 -11.05 -1.13 14.77
N THR A 78 -9.99 -0.61 15.39
CA THR A 78 -9.98 -0.27 16.80
C THR A 78 -9.23 1.03 17.05
N GLY A 79 -9.79 1.89 17.91
CA GLY A 79 -9.17 3.16 18.24
C GLY A 79 -8.99 4.09 17.04
N GLY A 80 -9.85 3.95 16.01
CA GLY A 80 -9.74 4.69 14.75
C GLY A 80 -9.01 3.96 13.63
N TYR A 81 -8.22 2.93 13.91
CA TYR A 81 -7.27 2.40 12.92
C TYR A 81 -7.49 0.92 12.61
N GLY A 82 -7.06 0.50 11.42
CA GLY A 82 -7.12 -0.91 10.99
C GLY A 82 -6.04 -1.77 11.64
N TYR A 83 -6.42 -2.98 12.07
CA TYR A 83 -5.53 -3.98 12.67
C TYR A 83 -5.77 -5.36 12.07
N LEU A 84 -4.68 -6.07 11.80
CA LEU A 84 -4.69 -7.49 11.48
C LEU A 84 -4.59 -8.30 12.76
N ASN A 85 -5.28 -9.43 12.80
CA ASN A 85 -5.18 -10.39 13.90
C ASN A 85 -4.04 -11.38 13.65
N ALA A 86 -2.90 -11.09 14.25
CA ALA A 86 -1.70 -11.89 14.10
C ALA A 86 -1.87 -13.32 14.66
N THR A 87 -2.76 -13.56 15.63
CA THR A 87 -3.06 -14.94 16.07
C THR A 87 -3.65 -15.76 14.93
N ALA A 88 -4.62 -15.18 14.21
CA ALA A 88 -5.26 -15.83 13.07
C ALA A 88 -4.26 -16.00 11.90
N LEU A 89 -3.40 -15.01 11.65
CA LEU A 89 -2.39 -15.10 10.59
C LEU A 89 -1.34 -16.21 10.87
N ARG A 90 -0.90 -16.35 12.11
CA ARG A 90 0.07 -17.38 12.55
C ARG A 90 -0.41 -18.81 12.32
N MET A 91 -1.72 -19.04 12.20
CA MET A 91 -2.27 -20.36 11.93
C MET A 91 -1.79 -20.95 10.60
N LEU A 92 -1.48 -20.12 9.60
CA LEU A 92 -0.82 -20.59 8.38
C LEU A 92 0.54 -21.21 8.71
N GLY A 93 1.39 -20.48 9.45
CA GLY A 93 2.71 -20.97 9.87
C GLY A 93 2.62 -22.21 10.76
N HIS A 94 1.66 -22.25 11.69
CA HIS A 94 1.44 -23.40 12.58
C HIS A 94 1.06 -24.68 11.83
N ARG A 95 0.24 -24.58 10.78
CA ARG A 95 -0.33 -25.74 10.08
C ARG A 95 0.41 -26.11 8.78
N ALA A 96 1.13 -25.18 8.18
CA ALA A 96 1.80 -25.38 6.90
C ALA A 96 3.04 -26.28 7.03
N PRO A 97 3.26 -27.23 6.09
CA PRO A 97 4.45 -28.06 6.10
C PRO A 97 5.73 -27.24 6.01
N GLY A 98 6.66 -27.43 6.95
CA GLY A 98 7.98 -26.79 6.91
C GLY A 98 7.99 -25.30 7.26
N MET A 99 6.92 -24.79 7.85
CA MET A 99 6.84 -23.43 8.38
C MET A 99 6.51 -23.47 9.89
N THR A 100 6.66 -22.33 10.53
CA THR A 100 6.35 -22.10 11.94
C THR A 100 5.58 -20.78 12.10
N ALA A 101 4.96 -20.56 13.26
CA ALA A 101 4.34 -19.27 13.59
C ALA A 101 5.40 -18.16 13.64
N GLU A 102 6.62 -18.48 14.05
CA GLU A 102 7.78 -17.58 14.09
C GLU A 102 8.20 -17.14 12.69
N ASP A 103 8.05 -17.98 11.66
CA ASP A 103 8.30 -17.57 10.27
C ASP A 103 7.30 -16.51 9.80
N ILE A 104 6.03 -16.61 10.23
CA ILE A 104 5.02 -15.58 10.00
C ILE A 104 5.41 -14.29 10.73
N ASP A 105 5.82 -14.38 11.99
CA ASP A 105 6.27 -13.22 12.76
C ASP A 105 7.48 -12.53 12.12
N ALA A 106 8.49 -13.28 11.67
CA ALA A 106 9.66 -12.73 11.01
C ALA A 106 9.29 -11.94 9.74
N SER A 107 8.26 -12.38 9.01
CA SER A 107 7.78 -11.71 7.79
C SER A 107 7.03 -10.38 8.05
N PHE A 108 6.34 -10.26 9.18
CA PHE A 108 5.55 -9.07 9.54
C PHE A 108 6.29 -8.11 10.48
N PHE A 109 7.10 -8.64 11.40
CA PHE A 109 7.67 -7.90 12.52
C PHE A 109 9.20 -7.87 12.51
N GLY A 110 9.87 -8.76 11.77
CA GLY A 110 11.32 -8.95 11.89
C GLY A 110 11.72 -9.21 13.35
N ASP A 111 12.70 -8.48 13.85
CA ASP A 111 13.17 -8.57 15.25
C ASP A 111 12.44 -7.59 16.21
N ALA A 112 11.23 -7.12 15.87
CA ALA A 112 10.54 -6.13 16.68
C ALA A 112 10.24 -6.64 18.11
N PRO A 113 10.50 -5.84 19.16
CA PRO A 113 10.18 -6.22 20.53
C PRO A 113 8.67 -6.19 20.81
N GLY A 114 8.23 -6.97 21.79
CA GLY A 114 6.83 -6.94 22.28
C GLY A 114 5.87 -7.85 21.51
N VAL A 115 6.37 -8.68 20.60
CA VAL A 115 5.61 -9.75 19.95
C VAL A 115 5.40 -10.90 20.96
N PRO A 116 4.15 -11.24 21.35
CA PRO A 116 3.87 -12.33 22.28
C PRO A 116 4.13 -13.69 21.61
N GLU A 117 4.61 -14.65 22.40
CA GLU A 117 4.79 -16.05 21.98
C GLU A 117 3.47 -16.62 21.43
N PHE A 118 3.56 -17.42 20.37
CA PHE A 118 2.39 -18.11 19.84
C PHE A 118 2.01 -19.28 20.76
N VAL A 119 0.82 -19.18 21.37
CA VAL A 119 0.28 -20.22 22.23
C VAL A 119 -0.74 -21.05 21.46
N VAL A 120 -0.44 -22.34 21.27
CA VAL A 120 -1.37 -23.29 20.64
C VAL A 120 -2.57 -23.52 21.56
N LYS A 121 -3.76 -23.13 21.10
CA LYS A 121 -5.04 -23.29 21.83
C LYS A 121 -5.70 -24.63 21.47
N GLU A 122 -6.66 -25.07 22.28
CA GLU A 122 -7.43 -26.30 21.99
C GLU A 122 -8.12 -26.17 20.62
N GLY A 123 -8.01 -27.20 19.77
CA GLY A 123 -8.56 -27.18 18.41
C GLY A 123 -7.65 -26.58 17.34
N PHE A 124 -6.56 -25.89 17.70
CA PHE A 124 -5.63 -25.33 16.71
C PHE A 124 -4.87 -26.40 15.93
N ASP A 125 -4.63 -27.56 16.53
CA ASP A 125 -3.98 -28.70 15.87
C ASP A 125 -4.96 -29.44 14.96
N ARG A 126 -4.76 -29.30 13.64
CA ARG A 126 -5.56 -29.93 12.59
C ARG A 126 -4.68 -30.61 11.54
N PRO A 127 -4.07 -31.78 11.87
CA PRO A 127 -3.16 -32.46 10.95
C PRO A 127 -3.84 -32.90 9.64
N ASP A 128 -5.17 -33.00 9.63
CA ASP A 128 -5.97 -33.26 8.43
C ASP A 128 -5.96 -32.10 7.41
N LEU A 129 -5.67 -30.87 7.86
CA LEU A 129 -5.59 -29.69 7.01
C LEU A 129 -4.20 -29.49 6.40
N THR A 130 -3.16 -30.02 7.03
CA THR A 130 -1.76 -29.91 6.56
C THR A 130 -1.56 -30.46 5.14
N GLU A 131 -2.25 -31.56 4.78
CA GLU A 131 -2.19 -32.13 3.43
C GLU A 131 -2.73 -31.16 2.36
N ARG A 132 -3.87 -30.50 2.64
CA ARG A 132 -4.49 -29.51 1.73
C ARG A 132 -3.61 -28.29 1.49
N ILE A 133 -2.91 -27.83 2.54
CA ILE A 133 -1.93 -26.74 2.40
C ILE A 133 -0.78 -27.18 1.49
N GLY A 134 -0.29 -28.41 1.66
CA GLY A 134 0.75 -29.00 0.81
C GLY A 134 0.35 -29.08 -0.67
N GLU A 135 -0.90 -29.45 -0.98
CA GLU A 135 -1.43 -29.42 -2.35
C GLU A 135 -1.44 -28.00 -2.93
N THR A 136 -1.87 -27.01 -2.14
CA THR A 136 -1.87 -25.60 -2.54
C THR A 136 -0.45 -25.11 -2.82
N PHE A 137 0.52 -25.44 -1.96
CA PHE A 137 1.92 -25.08 -2.15
C PHE A 137 2.52 -25.75 -3.40
N GLY A 138 2.16 -27.00 -3.67
CA GLY A 138 2.53 -27.69 -4.91
C GLY A 138 2.00 -26.97 -6.15
N TRP A 139 0.75 -26.46 -6.10
CA TRP A 139 0.19 -25.64 -7.17
C TRP A 139 0.95 -24.31 -7.33
N VAL A 140 1.28 -23.61 -6.24
CA VAL A 140 2.05 -22.35 -6.27
C VAL A 140 3.39 -22.50 -6.98
N LEU A 141 4.09 -23.61 -6.73
CA LEU A 141 5.41 -23.87 -7.31
C LEU A 141 5.38 -24.34 -8.77
N THR A 142 4.20 -24.72 -9.29
CA THR A 142 4.08 -25.32 -10.63
C THR A 142 3.17 -24.56 -11.59
N THR A 143 2.30 -23.68 -11.10
CA THR A 143 1.39 -22.93 -11.96
C THR A 143 2.15 -21.92 -12.83
N PRO A 144 1.91 -21.89 -14.15
CA PRO A 144 2.61 -20.97 -15.05
C PRO A 144 1.97 -19.57 -15.11
N SER A 145 0.75 -19.40 -14.57
CA SER A 145 -0.02 -18.16 -14.67
C SER A 145 -1.15 -18.10 -13.63
N LEU A 146 -1.77 -16.93 -13.50
CA LEU A 146 -2.90 -16.66 -12.60
C LEU A 146 -4.13 -16.20 -13.41
N PRO A 147 -4.87 -17.13 -14.04
CA PRO A 147 -5.98 -16.78 -14.94
C PRO A 147 -7.12 -16.03 -14.25
N ASP A 148 -7.40 -16.33 -12.98
CA ASP A 148 -8.45 -15.65 -12.19
C ASP A 148 -8.08 -14.18 -11.95
N VAL A 149 -6.83 -13.91 -11.56
CA VAL A 149 -6.31 -12.53 -11.39
C VAL A 149 -6.41 -11.72 -12.69
N LEU A 150 -6.05 -12.32 -13.83
CA LEU A 150 -6.17 -11.69 -15.15
C LEU A 150 -7.64 -11.52 -15.57
N GLY A 151 -8.53 -12.41 -15.13
CA GLY A 151 -9.98 -12.28 -15.31
C GLY A 151 -10.53 -11.07 -14.57
N HIS A 152 -10.19 -10.93 -13.29
CA HIS A 152 -10.56 -9.78 -12.47
C HIS A 152 -10.01 -8.46 -13.03
N GLU A 153 -8.79 -8.46 -13.56
CA GLU A 153 -8.24 -7.27 -14.21
C GLU A 153 -9.06 -6.84 -15.42
N ARG A 154 -9.44 -7.78 -16.29
CA ARG A 154 -10.31 -7.48 -17.45
C ARG A 154 -11.66 -6.94 -16.99
N GLU A 155 -12.27 -7.56 -15.99
CA GLU A 155 -13.55 -7.13 -15.39
C GLU A 155 -13.46 -5.69 -14.87
N MET A 156 -12.41 -5.34 -14.13
CA MET A 156 -12.22 -3.97 -13.61
C MET A 156 -11.93 -2.96 -14.72
N ASN A 157 -11.19 -3.34 -15.75
CA ASN A 157 -10.96 -2.48 -16.92
C ASN A 157 -12.26 -2.25 -17.72
N GLU A 158 -13.12 -3.27 -17.82
CA GLU A 158 -14.43 -3.16 -18.47
C GLU A 158 -15.39 -2.27 -17.66
N LEU A 159 -15.37 -2.34 -16.33
CA LEU A 159 -16.13 -1.40 -15.49
C LEU A 159 -15.74 0.05 -15.76
N ARG A 160 -14.44 0.35 -15.75
CA ARG A 160 -13.93 1.69 -16.07
C ARG A 160 -14.31 2.14 -17.48
N ALA A 161 -14.17 1.26 -18.48
CA ALA A 161 -14.48 1.57 -19.88
C ALA A 161 -15.97 1.82 -20.12
N ASN A 162 -16.83 1.20 -19.31
CA ASN A 162 -18.29 1.33 -19.40
C ASN A 162 -18.90 2.18 -18.28
N ARG A 163 -18.08 2.98 -17.57
CA ARG A 163 -18.56 3.87 -16.51
C ARG A 163 -19.67 4.78 -17.07
N PRO A 164 -20.85 4.82 -16.43
CA PRO A 164 -21.92 5.69 -16.89
C PRO A 164 -21.53 7.17 -16.74
N ASP A 165 -22.26 8.06 -17.42
CA ASP A 165 -22.15 9.49 -17.18
C ASP A 165 -22.74 9.85 -15.81
N LEU A 166 -21.88 9.81 -14.79
CA LEU A 166 -22.23 10.04 -13.39
C LEU A 166 -22.92 11.40 -13.17
N ALA A 167 -22.52 12.43 -13.92
CA ALA A 167 -23.12 13.76 -13.82
C ALA A 167 -24.58 13.79 -14.28
N SER A 168 -24.99 12.85 -15.15
CA SER A 168 -26.37 12.71 -15.62
C SER A 168 -27.29 11.90 -14.70
N MET A 169 -26.71 11.12 -13.78
CA MET A 169 -27.45 10.25 -12.86
C MET A 169 -28.03 11.05 -11.68
N SER A 170 -29.16 10.62 -11.15
CA SER A 170 -29.70 11.12 -9.88
C SER A 170 -28.88 10.65 -8.67
N ASP A 171 -29.02 11.31 -7.53
CA ASP A 171 -28.30 10.93 -6.30
C ASP A 171 -28.63 9.50 -5.85
N GLN A 172 -29.87 9.04 -6.06
CA GLN A 172 -30.27 7.67 -5.77
C GLN A 172 -29.61 6.67 -6.73
N GLU A 173 -29.55 6.98 -8.03
CA GLU A 173 -28.87 6.13 -9.00
C GLU A 173 -27.36 6.04 -8.73
N LEU A 174 -26.72 7.14 -8.31
CA LEU A 174 -25.30 7.15 -7.92
C LEU A 174 -25.05 6.28 -6.68
N LEU A 175 -25.92 6.40 -5.66
CA LEU A 175 -25.84 5.59 -4.46
C LEU A 175 -26.04 4.10 -4.79
N ASP A 176 -27.08 3.76 -5.55
CA ASP A 176 -27.38 2.39 -5.93
C ASP A 176 -26.23 1.77 -6.74
N TYR A 177 -25.67 2.51 -7.70
CA TYR A 177 -24.50 2.10 -8.48
C TYR A 177 -23.28 1.82 -7.59
N THR A 178 -22.98 2.73 -6.68
CA THR A 178 -21.86 2.58 -5.73
C THR A 178 -22.05 1.32 -4.87
N LEU A 179 -23.22 1.20 -4.25
CA LEU A 179 -23.47 0.09 -3.33
C LEU A 179 -23.54 -1.26 -4.04
N SER A 180 -24.09 -1.33 -5.25
CA SER A 180 -24.12 -2.57 -6.03
C SER A 180 -22.71 -3.03 -6.42
N LEU A 181 -21.84 -2.11 -6.86
CA LEU A 181 -20.47 -2.46 -7.22
C LEU A 181 -19.69 -3.00 -6.01
N ALA A 182 -19.84 -2.34 -4.86
CA ALA A 182 -19.19 -2.80 -3.63
C ALA A 182 -19.66 -4.21 -3.24
N ASP A 183 -20.98 -4.43 -3.21
CA ASP A 183 -21.56 -5.71 -2.78
C ASP A 183 -21.29 -6.85 -3.78
N GLU A 184 -21.20 -6.57 -5.08
CA GLU A 184 -20.97 -7.58 -6.12
C GLU A 184 -19.50 -8.02 -6.22
N HIS A 185 -18.56 -7.07 -6.11
CA HIS A 185 -17.17 -7.34 -6.48
C HIS A 185 -16.20 -7.38 -5.30
N PHE A 186 -16.42 -6.62 -4.23
CA PHE A 186 -15.37 -6.37 -3.22
C PHE A 186 -14.88 -7.65 -2.54
N GLU A 187 -15.79 -8.47 -2.00
CA GLU A 187 -15.42 -9.71 -1.30
C GLU A 187 -14.63 -10.66 -2.21
N LYS A 188 -15.05 -10.80 -3.47
CA LYS A 188 -14.39 -11.66 -4.48
C LYS A 188 -12.97 -11.17 -4.80
N LEU A 189 -12.81 -9.88 -5.09
CA LEU A 189 -11.50 -9.30 -5.40
C LEU A 189 -10.57 -9.32 -4.18
N PHE A 190 -11.10 -9.09 -2.99
CA PHE A 190 -10.32 -9.11 -1.76
C PHE A 190 -9.92 -10.54 -1.38
N THR A 191 -10.80 -11.53 -1.58
CA THR A 191 -10.47 -12.96 -1.45
C THR A 191 -9.27 -13.33 -2.31
N GLU A 192 -9.30 -12.95 -3.60
CA GLU A 192 -8.19 -13.22 -4.52
C GLU A 192 -6.91 -12.50 -4.08
N HIS A 193 -7.03 -11.26 -3.60
CA HIS A 193 -5.89 -10.50 -3.09
C HIS A 193 -5.22 -11.16 -1.89
N ILE A 194 -5.99 -11.59 -0.89
CA ILE A 194 -5.44 -12.29 0.28
C ILE A 194 -4.84 -13.63 -0.14
N PHE A 195 -5.56 -14.40 -0.98
CA PHE A 195 -5.09 -15.70 -1.47
C PHE A 195 -3.72 -15.59 -2.15
N ILE A 196 -3.56 -14.67 -3.11
CA ILE A 196 -2.29 -14.48 -3.82
C ILE A 196 -1.23 -13.84 -2.92
N SER A 197 -1.58 -12.88 -2.07
CA SER A 197 -0.62 -12.19 -1.21
C SER A 197 0.06 -13.13 -0.21
N PHE A 198 -0.70 -14.02 0.43
CA PHE A 198 -0.13 -15.00 1.34
C PHE A 198 0.70 -16.05 0.60
N LEU A 199 0.23 -16.55 -0.56
CA LEU A 199 0.96 -17.55 -1.33
C LEU A 199 2.23 -17.01 -1.99
N ALA A 200 2.31 -15.70 -2.26
CA ALA A 200 3.53 -15.06 -2.73
C ALA A 200 4.69 -15.12 -1.72
N THR A 201 4.41 -15.37 -0.43
CA THR A 201 5.45 -15.51 0.60
C THR A 201 6.22 -16.83 0.49
N LEU A 202 5.61 -17.88 -0.08
CA LEU A 202 6.22 -19.20 -0.24
C LEU A 202 7.50 -19.17 -1.10
N PRO A 203 7.48 -18.68 -2.37
CA PRO A 203 8.69 -18.63 -3.17
C PRO A 203 9.77 -17.72 -2.55
N ILE A 204 9.37 -16.64 -1.87
CA ILE A 204 10.31 -15.77 -1.13
C ILE A 204 11.01 -16.55 -0.02
N GLY A 205 10.25 -17.30 0.79
CA GLY A 205 10.79 -18.11 1.89
C GLY A 205 11.79 -19.15 1.39
N ILE A 206 11.46 -19.88 0.32
CA ILE A 206 12.35 -20.89 -0.28
C ILE A 206 13.64 -20.24 -0.80
N ILE A 207 13.53 -19.14 -1.57
CA ILE A 207 14.69 -18.41 -2.09
C ILE A 207 15.58 -17.95 -0.92
N THR A 208 14.97 -17.40 0.13
CA THR A 208 15.70 -16.90 1.31
C THR A 208 16.43 -18.00 2.05
N ALA A 209 15.77 -19.14 2.28
CA ALA A 209 16.36 -20.29 2.95
C ALA A 209 17.57 -20.82 2.18
N VAL A 210 17.44 -20.98 0.86
CA VAL A 210 18.53 -21.49 0.00
C VAL A 210 19.70 -20.52 -0.06
N CYS A 211 19.44 -19.22 -0.29
CA CYS A 211 20.46 -18.17 -0.27
C CYS A 211 21.24 -18.15 1.05
N THR A 212 20.54 -18.29 2.17
CA THR A 212 21.15 -18.33 3.51
C THR A 212 22.00 -19.59 3.67
N ALA A 213 21.49 -20.75 3.26
CA ALA A 213 22.19 -22.03 3.38
C ALA A 213 23.50 -22.07 2.57
N VAL A 214 23.58 -21.39 1.42
CA VAL A 214 24.80 -21.28 0.61
C VAL A 214 25.73 -20.14 1.05
N GLY A 215 25.40 -19.42 2.13
CA GLY A 215 26.20 -18.32 2.66
C GLY A 215 26.12 -17.02 1.85
N LYS A 216 25.02 -16.80 1.13
CA LYS A 216 24.73 -15.58 0.34
C LYS A 216 23.35 -14.99 0.66
N PRO A 217 23.02 -14.66 1.92
CA PRO A 217 21.71 -14.11 2.28
C PRO A 217 21.36 -12.82 1.52
N GLU A 218 22.34 -12.02 1.14
CA GLU A 218 22.18 -10.79 0.35
C GLU A 218 21.64 -11.05 -1.08
N ALA A 219 21.82 -12.26 -1.61
CA ALA A 219 21.37 -12.62 -2.95
C ALA A 219 19.84 -12.67 -3.07
N THR A 220 19.13 -12.93 -1.98
CA THR A 220 17.65 -12.97 -1.96
C THR A 220 17.05 -11.72 -2.56
N LEU A 221 17.54 -10.54 -2.17
CA LEU A 221 16.97 -9.28 -2.59
C LEU A 221 17.15 -9.04 -4.10
N LYS A 222 18.32 -9.44 -4.64
CA LYS A 222 18.62 -9.37 -6.07
C LYS A 222 17.78 -10.35 -6.88
N LEU A 223 17.51 -11.54 -6.33
CA LEU A 223 16.69 -12.56 -6.98
C LEU A 223 15.22 -12.17 -7.09
N LEU A 224 14.75 -11.27 -6.22
CA LEU A 224 13.38 -10.74 -6.18
C LEU A 224 13.23 -9.38 -6.90
N ALA A 225 14.31 -8.83 -7.47
CA ALA A 225 14.28 -7.58 -8.24
C ALA A 225 14.16 -7.86 -9.75
N GLY A 226 13.68 -6.88 -10.54
CA GLY A 226 13.63 -7.01 -12.00
C GLY A 226 12.73 -8.15 -12.50
N LEU A 227 11.63 -8.43 -11.77
CA LEU A 227 10.66 -9.47 -12.14
C LEU A 227 9.79 -9.07 -13.34
N GLY A 228 9.75 -7.77 -13.68
CA GLY A 228 8.89 -7.21 -14.73
C GLY A 228 7.44 -7.05 -14.28
N ASP A 229 6.65 -6.31 -15.06
CA ASP A 229 5.20 -6.11 -14.87
C ASP A 229 4.79 -5.68 -13.44
N VAL A 230 5.62 -4.83 -12.81
CA VAL A 230 5.32 -4.23 -11.51
C VAL A 230 4.30 -3.10 -11.71
N GLU A 231 3.01 -3.39 -11.47
CA GLU A 231 1.88 -2.47 -11.65
C GLU A 231 2.06 -1.10 -10.97
N SER A 232 2.76 -1.06 -9.83
CA SER A 232 3.05 0.16 -9.07
C SER A 232 4.13 1.05 -9.73
N ALA A 233 5.02 0.48 -10.55
CA ALA A 233 6.08 1.22 -11.24
C ALA A 233 5.64 1.79 -12.60
N ALA A 234 4.64 1.18 -13.26
CA ALA A 234 4.16 1.58 -14.58
C ALA A 234 3.68 3.06 -14.66
N PRO A 235 2.96 3.62 -13.68
CA PRO A 235 2.58 5.04 -13.70
C PRO A 235 3.78 5.97 -13.76
N SER A 236 4.84 5.69 -12.99
CA SER A 236 6.06 6.49 -12.96
C SER A 236 6.76 6.53 -14.33
N MET A 237 6.75 5.42 -15.08
CA MET A 237 7.29 5.37 -16.44
C MET A 237 6.52 6.27 -17.42
N GLN A 238 5.19 6.31 -17.30
CA GLN A 238 4.37 7.17 -18.15
C GLN A 238 4.46 8.65 -17.73
N MET A 239 4.48 8.94 -16.42
CA MET A 239 4.74 10.29 -15.90
C MET A 239 6.10 10.83 -16.36
N TRP A 240 7.14 9.99 -16.37
CA TRP A 240 8.45 10.36 -16.92
C TRP A 240 8.35 10.81 -18.37
N SER A 241 7.66 10.02 -19.19
CA SER A 241 7.45 10.31 -20.62
C SER A 241 6.66 11.61 -20.82
N LEU A 242 5.62 11.85 -20.01
CA LEU A 242 4.89 13.12 -19.98
C LEU A 242 5.80 14.29 -19.62
N GLY A 243 6.68 14.12 -18.63
CA GLY A 243 7.67 15.14 -18.26
C GLY A 243 8.63 15.49 -19.40
N ARG A 244 9.00 14.52 -20.25
CA ARG A 244 9.82 14.79 -21.44
C ARG A 244 9.09 15.61 -22.50
N LEU A 245 7.79 15.39 -22.70
CA LEU A 245 6.97 16.25 -23.57
C LEU A 245 6.99 17.71 -23.11
N VAL A 246 7.04 17.95 -21.80
CA VAL A 246 7.17 19.30 -21.24
C VAL A 246 8.50 19.92 -21.65
N VAL A 247 9.62 19.21 -21.46
CA VAL A 247 10.98 19.68 -21.77
C VAL A 247 11.15 20.04 -23.25
N GLU A 248 10.44 19.35 -24.14
CA GLU A 248 10.48 19.59 -25.59
C GLU A 248 9.73 20.85 -26.04
N SER A 249 8.96 21.49 -25.15
CA SER A 249 8.14 22.67 -25.47
C SER A 249 8.40 23.83 -24.50
N ASN A 250 8.92 24.95 -25.03
CA ASN A 250 9.10 26.18 -24.26
C ASN A 250 7.79 26.70 -23.64
N GLU A 251 6.65 26.46 -24.30
CA GLU A 251 5.35 26.89 -23.79
C GLU A 251 4.92 26.03 -22.60
N LEU A 252 5.04 24.71 -22.70
CA LEU A 252 4.73 23.81 -21.58
C LEU A 252 5.68 24.07 -20.41
N MET A 253 6.98 24.25 -20.67
CA MET A 253 7.95 24.67 -19.66
C MET A 253 7.47 25.91 -18.91
N ALA A 254 7.06 26.97 -19.61
CA ALA A 254 6.57 28.19 -18.97
C ALA A 254 5.29 27.96 -18.12
N MET A 255 4.39 27.07 -18.55
CA MET A 255 3.19 26.73 -17.79
C MET A 255 3.51 25.97 -16.49
N PHE A 256 4.46 25.05 -16.54
CA PHE A 256 4.95 24.28 -15.39
C PHE A 256 5.79 25.15 -14.45
N ASP A 257 6.67 26.00 -14.98
CA ASP A 257 7.51 26.94 -14.20
C ASP A 257 6.67 27.97 -13.43
N ALA A 258 5.42 28.22 -13.85
CA ALA A 258 4.47 29.04 -13.10
C ALA A 258 3.92 28.36 -11.81
N GLY A 259 4.30 27.10 -11.55
CA GLY A 259 3.90 26.31 -10.39
C GLY A 259 2.77 25.33 -10.68
N TYR A 260 2.65 24.23 -9.92
CA TYR A 260 1.68 23.16 -10.21
C TYR A 260 0.23 23.52 -9.82
N THR A 261 -0.01 24.44 -8.89
CA THR A 261 -1.38 24.78 -8.45
C THR A 261 -2.21 25.32 -9.62
N GLY A 262 -3.32 24.67 -9.95
CA GLY A 262 -4.18 25.02 -11.08
C GLY A 262 -3.56 24.75 -12.45
N LEU A 263 -2.49 23.95 -12.52
CA LEU A 263 -1.79 23.64 -13.76
C LEU A 263 -2.68 22.87 -14.73
N ASN A 264 -3.48 21.91 -14.26
CA ASN A 264 -4.45 21.19 -15.09
C ASN A 264 -5.41 22.16 -15.79
N ALA A 265 -5.97 23.12 -15.04
CA ALA A 265 -6.88 24.12 -15.59
C ALA A 265 -6.19 25.02 -16.64
N ARG A 266 -4.93 25.43 -16.38
CA ARG A 266 -4.15 26.23 -17.34
C ARG A 266 -3.82 25.47 -18.63
N LEU A 267 -3.40 24.21 -18.51
CA LEU A 267 -3.11 23.34 -19.66
C LEU A 267 -4.36 23.16 -20.53
N ARG A 268 -5.50 22.86 -19.92
CA ARG A 268 -6.77 22.65 -20.63
C ARG A 268 -7.38 23.92 -21.23
N ALA A 269 -7.00 25.10 -20.73
CA ALA A 269 -7.43 26.37 -21.28
C ALA A 269 -6.58 26.84 -22.49
N SER A 270 -5.46 26.18 -22.79
CA SER A 270 -4.61 26.52 -23.92
C SER A 270 -5.05 25.79 -25.20
N ASP A 271 -5.13 26.54 -26.30
CA ASP A 271 -5.41 26.01 -27.64
C ASP A 271 -4.13 25.66 -28.42
N SER A 272 -2.96 25.69 -27.79
CA SER A 272 -1.69 25.39 -28.48
C SER A 272 -1.57 23.90 -28.79
N GLU A 273 -0.92 23.57 -29.91
CA GLU A 273 -0.73 22.18 -30.33
C GLU A 273 0.03 21.36 -29.28
N ALA A 274 1.01 21.97 -28.60
CA ALA A 274 1.76 21.33 -27.53
C ALA A 274 0.89 21.06 -26.29
N ALA A 275 0.07 22.03 -25.86
CA ALA A 275 -0.84 21.83 -24.73
C ALA A 275 -1.91 20.79 -25.03
N LEU A 276 -2.52 20.82 -26.22
CA LEU A 276 -3.50 19.83 -26.66
C LEU A 276 -2.90 18.42 -26.73
N GLY A 277 -1.69 18.29 -27.27
CA GLY A 277 -0.96 17.01 -27.30
C GLY A 277 -0.62 16.48 -25.91
N PHE A 278 -0.17 17.35 -25.01
CA PHE A 278 0.09 16.98 -23.61
C PHE A 278 -1.20 16.55 -22.90
N VAL A 279 -2.27 17.34 -23.00
CA VAL A 279 -3.57 17.04 -22.38
C VAL A 279 -4.12 15.70 -22.87
N ALA A 280 -4.03 15.41 -24.17
CA ALA A 280 -4.46 14.11 -24.70
C ALA A 280 -3.66 12.94 -24.13
N ALA A 281 -2.33 13.09 -24.01
CA ALA A 281 -1.47 12.08 -23.39
C ALA A 281 -1.76 11.93 -21.88
N PHE A 282 -2.02 13.04 -21.19
CA PHE A 282 -2.35 13.06 -19.78
C PHE A 282 -3.74 12.46 -19.50
N ASP A 283 -4.73 12.70 -20.36
CA ASP A 283 -6.06 12.07 -20.26
C ASP A 283 -5.95 10.55 -20.43
N SER A 284 -5.08 10.07 -21.33
CA SER A 284 -4.79 8.63 -21.44
C SER A 284 -4.13 8.08 -20.16
N PHE A 285 -3.23 8.85 -19.55
CA PHE A 285 -2.62 8.48 -18.26
C PHE A 285 -3.68 8.40 -17.15
N LEU A 286 -4.55 9.41 -17.02
CA LEU A 286 -5.64 9.42 -16.04
C LEU A 286 -6.65 8.30 -16.27
N PHE A 287 -6.92 7.93 -17.52
CA PHE A 287 -7.78 6.78 -17.81
C PHE A 287 -7.19 5.47 -17.28
N SER A 288 -5.90 5.24 -17.49
CA SER A 288 -5.20 3.99 -17.11
C SER A 288 -4.84 3.92 -15.63
N TYR A 289 -4.44 5.05 -15.04
CA TYR A 289 -3.80 5.10 -13.72
C TYR A 289 -4.47 6.09 -12.75
N GLY A 290 -5.50 6.81 -13.18
CA GLY A 290 -6.17 7.83 -12.37
C GLY A 290 -6.87 7.29 -11.11
N CYS A 291 -7.01 5.97 -10.96
CA CYS A 291 -7.48 5.35 -9.73
C CYS A 291 -6.47 5.39 -8.58
N ARG A 292 -5.20 5.66 -8.89
CA ARG A 292 -4.12 5.77 -7.89
C ARG A 292 -4.12 7.14 -7.23
N GLY A 293 -3.71 7.15 -5.98
CA GLY A 293 -3.63 8.34 -5.16
C GLY A 293 -3.21 7.98 -3.74
N PRO A 294 -2.90 8.98 -2.91
CA PRO A 294 -2.60 8.78 -1.50
C PRO A 294 -3.75 8.07 -0.78
N ASN A 295 -3.41 7.13 0.10
CA ASN A 295 -4.39 6.40 0.90
C ASN A 295 -5.50 5.80 0.00
N GLU A 296 -5.07 5.12 -1.09
CA GLU A 296 -5.93 4.67 -2.21
C GLU A 296 -7.08 3.73 -1.82
N TRP A 297 -7.03 3.12 -0.63
CA TRP A 297 -8.12 2.29 -0.09
C TRP A 297 -9.22 3.09 0.60
N GLU A 298 -8.92 4.31 1.06
CA GLU A 298 -9.88 5.19 1.71
C GLU A 298 -10.71 5.90 0.65
N ALA A 299 -12.02 5.63 0.62
CA ALA A 299 -12.92 6.09 -0.42
C ALA A 299 -12.98 7.63 -0.52
N ARG A 300 -12.76 8.34 0.60
CA ARG A 300 -12.79 9.82 0.62
C ARG A 300 -11.48 10.47 0.14
N SER A 301 -10.39 9.72 0.06
CA SER A 301 -9.08 10.25 -0.32
C SER A 301 -9.04 10.62 -1.80
N PRO A 302 -8.31 11.68 -2.19
CA PRO A 302 -8.20 12.08 -3.58
C PRO A 302 -7.33 11.09 -4.38
N THR A 303 -7.57 11.04 -5.68
CA THR A 303 -6.75 10.31 -6.65
C THR A 303 -6.27 11.23 -7.75
N TRP A 304 -5.39 10.73 -8.62
CA TRP A 304 -4.97 11.49 -9.80
C TRP A 304 -6.13 11.82 -10.75
N GLU A 305 -7.21 11.03 -10.77
CA GLU A 305 -8.41 11.39 -11.55
C GLU A 305 -9.26 12.46 -10.87
N THR A 306 -9.47 12.38 -9.55
CA THR A 306 -10.30 13.36 -8.84
C THR A 306 -9.56 14.68 -8.60
N GLU A 307 -8.24 14.62 -8.40
CA GLU A 307 -7.34 15.77 -8.21
C GLU A 307 -6.09 15.65 -9.12
N PRO A 308 -6.21 15.96 -10.43
CA PRO A 308 -5.13 15.77 -11.41
C PRO A 308 -3.85 16.58 -11.16
N ASP A 309 -3.94 17.69 -10.43
CA ASP A 309 -2.77 18.50 -10.09
C ASP A 309 -1.74 17.70 -9.24
N LEU A 310 -2.17 16.65 -8.52
CA LEU A 310 -1.26 15.74 -7.80
C LEU A 310 -0.30 15.00 -8.74
N ALA A 311 -0.83 14.43 -9.82
CA ALA A 311 -0.01 13.76 -10.83
C ALA A 311 0.88 14.76 -11.59
N LEU A 312 0.36 15.95 -11.89
CA LEU A 312 1.12 17.00 -12.56
C LEU A 312 2.28 17.52 -11.70
N ALA A 313 2.11 17.59 -10.38
CA ALA A 313 3.17 17.96 -9.46
C ALA A 313 4.31 16.94 -9.48
N ALA A 314 4.01 15.64 -9.53
CA ALA A 314 5.02 14.60 -9.71
C ALA A 314 5.72 14.68 -11.08
N ILE A 315 4.95 14.90 -12.16
CA ILE A 315 5.50 15.11 -13.51
C ILE A 315 6.43 16.34 -13.53
N ASP A 316 6.08 17.39 -12.81
CA ASP A 316 6.87 18.62 -12.67
C ASP A 316 8.23 18.36 -11.99
N ARG A 317 8.29 17.46 -10.99
CA ARG A 317 9.57 17.03 -10.43
C ARG A 317 10.36 16.19 -11.42
N MET A 318 9.72 15.21 -12.05
CA MET A 318 10.39 14.31 -13.01
C MET A 318 10.95 15.02 -14.23
N ARG A 319 10.32 16.09 -14.74
CA ARG A 319 10.86 16.85 -15.89
C ARG A 319 12.19 17.54 -15.59
N LEU A 320 12.47 17.84 -14.32
CA LEU A 320 13.70 18.50 -13.88
C LEU A 320 14.85 17.52 -13.69
N SER A 321 14.55 16.22 -13.57
CA SER A 321 15.56 15.16 -13.45
C SER A 321 16.33 14.94 -14.77
N ASP A 322 17.63 14.64 -14.63
CA ASP A 322 18.52 14.29 -15.73
C ASP A 322 18.06 13.01 -16.44
N ALA A 323 18.35 12.89 -17.74
CA ALA A 323 17.94 11.73 -18.55
C ALA A 323 18.47 10.37 -18.00
N SER A 324 19.58 10.37 -17.25
CA SER A 324 20.12 9.18 -16.58
C SER A 324 19.24 8.63 -15.46
N ALA A 325 18.30 9.41 -14.92
CA ALA A 325 17.34 8.98 -13.91
C ALA A 325 16.08 8.30 -14.52
N ALA A 326 16.08 8.02 -15.83
CA ALA A 326 14.94 7.40 -16.47
C ALA A 326 14.67 6.00 -15.87
N PRO A 327 13.44 5.73 -15.37
CA PRO A 327 13.14 4.49 -14.64
C PRO A 327 13.32 3.22 -15.48
N GLN A 328 13.29 3.34 -16.81
CA GLN A 328 13.47 2.22 -17.74
C GLN A 328 14.92 1.74 -17.86
N LEU A 329 15.91 2.59 -17.54
CA LEU A 329 17.33 2.30 -17.82
C LEU A 329 17.89 1.15 -16.99
N HIS A 330 17.25 0.80 -15.88
CA HIS A 330 17.82 -0.14 -14.92
C HIS A 330 17.14 -1.51 -14.91
N ASN A 331 16.07 -1.70 -15.67
CA ASN A 331 15.28 -2.93 -15.62
C ASN A 331 15.95 -4.10 -16.35
N ASP A 332 16.54 -3.85 -17.52
CA ASP A 332 17.20 -4.89 -18.32
C ASP A 332 18.44 -5.45 -17.61
N ASP A 333 19.26 -4.58 -17.01
CA ASP A 333 20.46 -4.97 -16.28
C ASP A 333 20.13 -5.83 -15.05
N ARG A 334 19.10 -5.45 -14.29
CA ARG A 334 18.66 -6.23 -13.11
C ARG A 334 18.09 -7.58 -13.49
N ARG A 335 17.35 -7.65 -14.60
CA ARG A 335 16.83 -8.92 -15.11
C ARG A 335 17.97 -9.88 -15.43
N ALA A 336 19.00 -9.39 -16.11
CA ALA A 336 20.19 -10.17 -16.45
C ALA A 336 20.99 -10.59 -15.21
N GLU A 337 21.16 -9.69 -14.23
CA GLU A 337 21.83 -10.01 -12.95
C GLU A 337 21.07 -11.11 -12.19
N ARG A 338 19.74 -10.98 -12.08
CA ARG A 338 18.86 -11.97 -11.43
C ARG A 338 19.00 -13.35 -12.07
N GLU A 339 18.92 -13.43 -13.39
CA GLU A 339 19.03 -14.69 -14.13
C GLU A 339 20.40 -15.35 -13.93
N SER A 340 21.47 -14.56 -13.99
CA SER A 340 22.85 -15.05 -13.77
C SER A 340 23.05 -15.53 -12.33
N LEU A 341 22.61 -14.76 -11.33
CA LEU A 341 22.75 -15.09 -9.92
C LEU A 341 21.89 -16.31 -9.54
N GLY A 342 20.68 -16.41 -10.10
CA GLY A 342 19.81 -17.56 -9.92
C GLY A 342 20.44 -18.84 -10.45
N ALA A 343 21.06 -18.80 -11.64
CA ALA A 343 21.80 -19.92 -12.19
C ALA A 343 23.03 -20.29 -11.34
N GLU A 344 23.76 -19.30 -10.82
CA GLU A 344 24.90 -19.54 -9.94
C GLU A 344 24.48 -20.26 -8.65
N ILE A 345 23.45 -19.78 -7.96
CA ILE A 345 22.98 -20.38 -6.70
C ILE A 345 22.37 -21.76 -6.95
N ALA A 346 21.64 -21.95 -8.06
CA ALA A 346 21.14 -23.27 -8.44
C ALA A 346 22.29 -24.27 -8.61
N ALA A 347 23.38 -23.88 -9.28
CA ALA A 347 24.56 -24.73 -9.42
C ALA A 347 25.23 -25.08 -8.08
N MET A 348 25.18 -24.19 -7.08
CA MET A 348 25.73 -24.47 -5.74
C MET A 348 24.98 -25.59 -5.00
N VAL A 349 23.70 -25.79 -5.30
CA VAL A 349 22.84 -26.82 -4.68
C VAL A 349 22.57 -28.01 -5.60
N GLU A 350 23.24 -28.13 -6.75
CA GLU A 350 23.01 -29.21 -7.72
C GLU A 350 23.26 -30.63 -7.15
N GLY A 351 24.11 -30.72 -6.12
CA GLY A 351 24.39 -31.97 -5.41
C GLY A 351 23.22 -32.49 -4.57
N ASP A 352 22.20 -31.66 -4.34
CA ASP A 352 20.94 -32.00 -3.69
C ASP A 352 19.77 -31.76 -4.66
N PRO A 353 19.30 -32.82 -5.37
CA PRO A 353 18.26 -32.69 -6.38
C PRO A 353 16.94 -32.11 -5.85
N GLU A 354 16.62 -32.33 -4.58
CA GLU A 354 15.40 -31.82 -3.95
C GLU A 354 15.50 -30.31 -3.76
N THR A 355 16.55 -29.85 -3.08
CA THR A 355 16.81 -28.41 -2.86
C THR A 355 16.97 -27.67 -4.19
N HIS A 356 17.69 -28.24 -5.15
CA HIS A 356 17.83 -27.66 -6.49
C HIS A 356 16.46 -27.52 -7.19
N GLY A 357 15.64 -28.57 -7.18
CA GLY A 357 14.31 -28.55 -7.79
C GLY A 357 13.40 -27.50 -7.17
N GLN A 358 13.36 -27.44 -5.83
CA GLN A 358 12.57 -26.46 -5.09
C GLN A 358 13.03 -25.02 -5.35
N PHE A 359 14.34 -24.77 -5.37
CA PHE A 359 14.89 -23.44 -5.64
C PHE A 359 14.54 -22.94 -7.04
N VAL A 360 14.71 -23.76 -8.07
CA VAL A 360 14.33 -23.40 -9.46
C VAL A 360 12.83 -23.18 -9.58
N ALA A 361 12.00 -24.02 -8.94
CA ALA A 361 10.56 -23.84 -8.92
C ALA A 361 10.16 -22.53 -8.23
N ALA A 362 10.81 -22.18 -7.11
CA ALA A 362 10.57 -20.93 -6.39
C ALA A 362 10.98 -19.69 -7.22
N LEU A 363 12.11 -19.74 -7.93
CA LEU A 363 12.52 -18.64 -8.84
C LEU A 363 11.48 -18.41 -9.95
N ASN A 364 10.94 -19.49 -10.54
CA ASN A 364 9.88 -19.38 -11.53
C ASN A 364 8.58 -18.88 -10.90
N SER A 365 8.17 -19.43 -9.76
CA SER A 365 6.95 -19.04 -9.04
C SER A 365 6.98 -17.57 -8.63
N ALA A 366 8.14 -17.04 -8.20
CA ALA A 366 8.30 -15.61 -7.89
C ALA A 366 7.95 -14.70 -9.07
N THR A 367 8.25 -15.11 -10.32
CA THR A 367 7.86 -14.34 -11.53
C THR A 367 6.36 -14.32 -11.82
N VAL A 368 5.59 -15.22 -11.19
CA VAL A 368 4.13 -15.33 -11.35
C VAL A 368 3.41 -14.66 -10.19
N PHE A 369 3.77 -15.00 -8.96
CA PHE A 369 3.06 -14.58 -7.75
C PHE A 369 3.39 -13.15 -7.32
N MET A 370 4.61 -12.65 -7.55
CA MET A 370 4.95 -11.28 -7.16
C MET A 370 4.22 -10.23 -8.02
N PRO A 371 4.23 -10.31 -9.37
CA PRO A 371 3.39 -9.43 -10.18
C PRO A 371 1.89 -9.68 -9.96
N GLY A 372 1.50 -10.94 -9.73
CA GLY A 372 0.14 -11.31 -9.37
C GLY A 372 -0.37 -10.60 -8.11
N ARG A 373 0.45 -10.54 -7.06
CA ARG A 373 0.14 -9.84 -5.81
C ARG A 373 -0.14 -8.36 -6.06
N GLU A 374 0.74 -7.67 -6.79
CA GLU A 374 0.54 -6.26 -7.14
C GLU A 374 -0.73 -6.06 -7.97
N ARG A 375 -0.99 -6.94 -8.95
CA ARG A 375 -2.19 -6.86 -9.81
C ARG A 375 -3.49 -7.07 -9.04
N THR A 376 -3.53 -8.03 -8.12
CA THR A 376 -4.73 -8.22 -7.27
C THR A 376 -5.02 -6.99 -6.41
N LYS A 377 -3.97 -6.32 -5.88
CA LYS A 377 -4.13 -5.04 -5.19
C LYS A 377 -4.72 -3.99 -6.15
N THR A 378 -4.12 -3.79 -7.33
CA THR A 378 -4.61 -2.84 -8.34
C THR A 378 -6.07 -3.06 -8.70
N ASN A 379 -6.51 -4.31 -8.83
CA ASN A 379 -7.91 -4.63 -9.14
C ASN A 379 -8.86 -4.15 -8.05
N ASN A 380 -8.50 -4.31 -6.77
CA ASN A 380 -9.28 -3.76 -5.66
C ASN A 380 -9.32 -2.23 -5.70
N ILE A 381 -8.19 -1.58 -5.98
CA ILE A 381 -8.12 -0.11 -6.08
C ILE A 381 -8.94 0.44 -7.25
N LYS A 382 -8.96 -0.25 -8.40
CA LYS A 382 -9.84 0.11 -9.52
C LYS A 382 -11.31 0.05 -9.09
N LEU A 383 -11.74 -1.00 -8.38
CA LEU A 383 -13.09 -1.07 -7.84
C LEU A 383 -13.39 0.10 -6.88
N VAL A 384 -12.55 0.30 -5.85
CA VAL A 384 -12.70 1.38 -4.86
C VAL A 384 -12.81 2.75 -5.56
N HIS A 385 -12.05 2.95 -6.63
CA HIS A 385 -12.09 4.18 -7.40
C HIS A 385 -13.41 4.40 -8.15
N GLU A 386 -14.01 3.36 -8.73
CA GLU A 386 -15.34 3.47 -9.35
C GLU A 386 -16.41 3.86 -8.32
N LEU A 387 -16.26 3.40 -7.07
CA LEU A 387 -17.10 3.84 -5.94
C LEU A 387 -16.84 5.32 -5.63
N ARG A 388 -15.56 5.67 -5.46
CA ARG A 388 -15.09 7.02 -5.11
C ARG A 388 -15.63 8.08 -6.05
N VAL A 389 -15.49 7.92 -7.36
CA VAL A 389 -15.92 8.96 -8.31
C VAL A 389 -17.43 9.22 -8.28
N ALA A 390 -18.25 8.19 -8.01
CA ALA A 390 -19.70 8.33 -7.87
C ALA A 390 -20.06 9.02 -6.54
N LEU A 391 -19.34 8.71 -5.46
CA LEU A 391 -19.50 9.35 -4.15
C LEU A 391 -19.06 10.82 -4.17
N HIS A 392 -17.95 11.14 -4.85
CA HIS A 392 -17.50 12.51 -5.04
C HIS A 392 -18.54 13.35 -5.81
N GLU A 393 -19.21 12.77 -6.82
CA GLU A 393 -20.30 13.47 -7.52
C GLU A 393 -21.47 13.79 -6.56
N ILE A 394 -21.88 12.85 -5.70
CA ILE A 394 -22.87 13.13 -4.64
C ILE A 394 -22.37 14.25 -3.72
N GLY A 395 -21.12 14.16 -3.28
CA GLY A 395 -20.48 15.15 -2.41
C GLY A 395 -20.44 16.55 -3.00
N HIS A 396 -20.04 16.71 -4.27
CA HIS A 396 -20.05 17.97 -4.98
C HIS A 396 -21.45 18.59 -5.04
N ARG A 397 -22.48 17.79 -5.30
CA ARG A 397 -23.88 18.26 -5.29
C ARG A 397 -24.33 18.71 -3.91
N ARG A 398 -23.92 18.00 -2.85
CA ARG A 398 -24.23 18.35 -1.46
C ARG A 398 -23.54 19.65 -1.04
N VAL A 399 -22.30 19.90 -1.47
CA VAL A 399 -21.63 21.19 -1.27
C VAL A 399 -22.38 22.32 -2.00
N GLN A 400 -22.78 22.11 -3.26
CA GLN A 400 -23.56 23.11 -4.01
C GLN A 400 -24.91 23.41 -3.36
N ALA A 401 -25.55 22.42 -2.74
CA ALA A 401 -26.79 22.56 -1.99
C ALA A 401 -26.60 23.18 -0.59
N GLY A 402 -25.35 23.31 -0.13
CA GLY A 402 -25.01 23.82 1.20
C GLY A 402 -25.27 22.84 2.35
N THR A 403 -25.38 21.54 2.06
CA THR A 403 -25.61 20.48 3.06
C THR A 403 -24.32 19.79 3.49
N PHE A 404 -23.27 19.82 2.67
CA PHE A 404 -21.91 19.43 3.03
C PHE A 404 -20.99 20.65 3.07
N HIS A 405 -19.96 20.61 3.91
CA HIS A 405 -18.90 21.62 4.00
C HIS A 405 -17.78 21.34 2.99
N LYS A 406 -17.44 20.07 2.82
CA LYS A 406 -16.47 19.58 1.83
C LYS A 406 -17.08 18.48 0.97
N HIS A 407 -16.55 18.28 -0.22
CA HIS A 407 -17.09 17.30 -1.16
C HIS A 407 -16.81 15.86 -0.73
N ASP A 408 -15.85 15.64 0.17
CA ASP A 408 -15.45 14.35 0.71
C ASP A 408 -16.13 14.03 2.06
N ASP A 409 -17.03 14.90 2.55
CA ASP A 409 -17.80 14.71 3.78
C ASP A 409 -18.66 13.43 3.77
N PHE A 410 -18.94 12.85 2.59
CA PHE A 410 -19.60 11.54 2.50
C PHE A 410 -18.83 10.45 3.25
N GLY A 411 -17.50 10.56 3.35
CA GLY A 411 -16.65 9.60 4.05
C GLY A 411 -16.93 9.54 5.56
N LEU A 412 -17.39 10.64 6.13
CA LEU A 412 -17.73 10.78 7.55
C LEU A 412 -19.09 10.17 7.91
N LEU A 413 -19.85 9.68 6.93
CA LEU A 413 -21.12 9.01 7.13
C LEU A 413 -20.94 7.50 7.03
N THR A 414 -21.54 6.75 7.95
CA THR A 414 -21.67 5.30 7.75
C THR A 414 -22.56 5.00 6.56
N ARG A 415 -22.47 3.79 6.01
CA ARG A 415 -23.33 3.37 4.87
C ARG A 415 -24.84 3.58 5.11
N PRO A 416 -25.42 3.27 6.29
CA PRO A 416 -26.83 3.61 6.59
C PRO A 416 -27.11 5.12 6.63
N GLU A 417 -26.17 5.91 7.16
CA GLU A 417 -26.31 7.36 7.23
C GLU A 417 -26.26 7.99 5.85
N LEU A 418 -25.37 7.53 4.96
CA LEU A 418 -25.30 7.99 3.58
C LEU A 418 -26.60 7.68 2.81
N LYS A 419 -27.17 6.47 2.99
CA LYS A 419 -28.50 6.13 2.44
C LYS A 419 -29.56 7.13 2.90
N ASN A 420 -29.57 7.46 4.19
CA ASN A 420 -30.52 8.42 4.74
C ASN A 420 -30.25 9.86 4.25
N GLU A 421 -28.99 10.27 4.08
CA GLU A 421 -28.61 11.58 3.56
C GLU A 421 -28.99 11.75 2.08
N VAL A 422 -28.95 10.69 1.28
CA VAL A 422 -29.47 10.72 -0.09
C VAL A 422 -30.99 10.88 -0.11
N ALA A 423 -31.70 10.17 0.76
CA ALA A 423 -33.16 10.27 0.87
C ALA A 423 -33.65 11.59 1.51
N ASN A 424 -32.88 12.12 2.46
CA ASN A 424 -33.21 13.29 3.28
C ASN A 424 -31.99 14.23 3.37
N PRO A 425 -31.66 15.00 2.30
CA PRO A 425 -30.48 15.84 2.27
C PRO A 425 -30.45 16.88 3.40
N GLY A 426 -29.27 17.04 4.01
CA GLY A 426 -29.01 17.97 5.09
C GLY A 426 -29.23 17.40 6.50
N THR A 427 -29.59 16.11 6.62
CA THR A 427 -29.85 15.47 7.93
C THR A 427 -28.63 15.51 8.85
N TYR A 428 -27.42 15.39 8.28
CA TYR A 428 -26.17 15.31 9.04
C TYR A 428 -25.29 16.56 8.96
N THR A 429 -25.74 17.63 8.28
CA THR A 429 -24.95 18.87 8.04
C THR A 429 -24.22 19.40 9.27
N ASP A 430 -24.94 19.50 10.40
CA ASP A 430 -24.40 20.04 11.64
C ASP A 430 -23.39 19.09 12.30
N GLN A 431 -23.54 17.77 12.11
CA GLN A 431 -22.67 16.75 12.70
C GLN A 431 -21.35 16.59 11.94
N LEU A 432 -21.33 16.86 10.64
CA LEU A 432 -20.15 16.61 9.79
C LEU A 432 -18.91 17.39 10.27
N ALA A 433 -19.10 18.65 10.68
CA ALA A 433 -18.01 19.46 11.23
C ALA A 433 -17.43 18.87 12.54
N ASP A 434 -18.30 18.38 13.43
CA ASP A 434 -17.87 17.74 14.68
C ASP A 434 -17.15 16.41 14.40
N ARG A 435 -17.58 15.64 13.38
CA ARG A 435 -16.95 14.38 12.99
C ARG A 435 -15.58 14.59 12.34
N GLU A 436 -15.43 15.63 11.52
CA GLU A 436 -14.13 16.00 10.96
C GLU A 436 -13.17 16.42 12.09
N ALA A 437 -13.62 17.25 13.04
CA ALA A 437 -12.80 17.62 14.19
C ALA A 437 -12.43 16.42 15.08
N LEU A 438 -13.32 15.43 15.19
CA LEU A 438 -13.03 14.18 15.88
C LEU A 438 -11.98 13.35 15.13
N LEU A 439 -12.06 13.28 13.79
CA LEU A 439 -11.07 12.60 12.95
C LEU A 439 -9.68 13.19 13.17
N ASP A 440 -9.57 14.53 13.16
CA ASP A 440 -8.31 15.26 13.42
C ASP A 440 -7.75 14.95 14.82
N GLU A 441 -8.62 14.91 15.84
CA GLU A 441 -8.20 14.58 17.20
C GLU A 441 -7.73 13.13 17.32
N VAL A 442 -8.39 12.17 16.64
CA VAL A 442 -7.94 10.77 16.60
C VAL A 442 -6.60 10.65 15.85
N ALA A 443 -6.44 11.36 14.73
CA ALA A 443 -5.18 11.37 13.97
C ALA A 443 -4.00 11.93 14.78
N ALA A 444 -4.27 12.86 15.72
CA ALA A 444 -3.28 13.42 16.63
C ALA A 444 -2.83 12.46 17.75
N LEU A 445 -3.55 11.35 17.97
CA LEU A 445 -3.19 10.31 18.94
C LEU A 445 -2.29 9.26 18.30
N GLN A 446 -1.32 8.76 19.07
CA GLN A 446 -0.50 7.61 18.70
C GLN A 446 -1.14 6.34 19.26
N GLU A 447 -1.80 5.61 18.38
CA GLU A 447 -2.29 4.26 18.61
C GLU A 447 -1.13 3.25 18.77
N PRO A 448 -1.37 2.14 19.49
CA PRO A 448 -0.36 1.10 19.68
C PRO A 448 -0.08 0.32 18.39
N PHE A 449 1.19 0.05 18.11
CA PHE A 449 1.56 -0.77 16.95
C PHE A 449 1.14 -2.24 17.12
N LEU A 450 1.23 -2.76 18.35
CA LEU A 450 0.86 -4.12 18.77
C LEU A 450 0.03 -4.04 20.04
N PHE A 451 -0.98 -4.89 20.17
CA PHE A 451 -1.65 -5.11 21.44
C PHE A 451 -2.19 -6.53 21.56
N HIS A 452 -2.37 -6.99 22.79
CA HIS A 452 -3.01 -8.28 23.08
C HIS A 452 -3.87 -8.21 24.34
N GLY A 453 -4.81 -9.14 24.49
CA GLY A 453 -5.63 -9.25 25.70
C GLY A 453 -6.74 -8.20 25.82
N GLY A 454 -7.25 -7.71 24.69
CA GLY A 454 -8.39 -6.80 24.62
C GLY A 454 -8.08 -5.43 24.03
N ARG A 455 -9.13 -4.64 23.81
CA ARG A 455 -9.05 -3.31 23.20
C ARG A 455 -8.26 -2.34 24.09
N PRO A 456 -7.20 -1.69 23.59
CA PRO A 456 -6.55 -0.60 24.30
C PRO A 456 -7.49 0.59 24.50
N ASP A 457 -7.41 1.28 25.64
CA ASP A 457 -8.20 2.48 25.94
C ASP A 457 -7.60 3.69 25.22
N MET A 458 -8.37 4.30 24.31
CA MET A 458 -7.94 5.49 23.55
C MET A 458 -7.57 6.66 24.45
N ALA A 459 -8.16 6.78 25.64
CA ALA A 459 -7.82 7.85 26.58
C ALA A 459 -6.37 7.75 27.10
N THR A 460 -5.72 6.60 26.91
CA THR A 460 -4.32 6.36 27.28
C THR A 460 -3.33 6.61 26.14
N TYR A 461 -3.82 6.86 24.92
CA TYR A 461 -2.95 7.06 23.77
C TYR A 461 -2.16 8.36 23.93
N PRO A 462 -0.83 8.32 23.83
CA PRO A 462 -0.05 9.55 23.87
C PRO A 462 -0.38 10.40 22.64
N ARG A 463 -0.42 11.71 22.80
CA ARG A 463 -0.49 12.60 21.64
C ARG A 463 0.85 12.56 20.90
N ARG A 464 0.80 12.54 19.57
CA ARG A 464 1.99 12.55 18.71
C ARG A 464 2.85 13.80 18.94
N ASP A 465 2.21 14.92 19.25
CA ASP A 465 2.86 16.22 19.55
C ASP A 465 3.48 16.30 20.95
N ALA A 466 3.18 15.35 21.85
CA ALA A 466 3.68 15.33 23.23
C ALA A 466 4.97 14.53 23.39
N VAL A 467 5.40 13.77 22.37
CA VAL A 467 6.63 12.98 22.41
C VAL A 467 7.82 13.91 22.21
N GLU A 468 8.69 14.01 23.22
CA GLU A 468 9.89 14.83 23.16
C GLU A 468 10.91 14.17 22.21
N ILE A 469 11.01 14.69 20.99
CA ILE A 469 11.92 14.18 19.96
C ILE A 469 13.27 14.89 20.13
N VAL A 470 14.34 14.11 20.34
CA VAL A 470 15.71 14.64 20.33
C VAL A 470 16.23 14.62 18.88
N PRO A 471 16.48 15.79 18.25
CA PRO A 471 17.07 15.84 16.93
C PRO A 471 18.45 15.20 16.91
N VAL A 472 18.80 14.58 15.80
CA VAL A 472 20.13 14.01 15.59
C VAL A 472 21.23 15.08 15.60
N VAL A 473 22.45 14.68 15.94
CA VAL A 473 23.65 15.53 15.83
C VAL A 473 24.54 15.12 14.65
N GLY A 474 25.41 16.02 14.21
CA GLY A 474 26.39 15.71 13.16
C GLY A 474 27.28 14.52 13.53
N GLY A 475 27.43 13.57 12.60
CA GLY A 475 28.15 12.32 12.77
C GLY A 475 27.34 11.18 13.40
N GLU A 476 26.09 11.44 13.83
CA GLU A 476 25.20 10.40 14.34
C GLU A 476 24.75 9.44 13.23
N ILE A 477 24.44 8.20 13.60
CA ILE A 477 23.90 7.18 12.70
C ILE A 477 22.54 6.74 13.24
N ILE A 478 21.51 6.84 12.39
CA ILE A 478 20.24 6.15 12.59
C ILE A 478 20.37 4.77 11.93
N GLN A 479 20.23 3.72 12.72
CA GLN A 479 20.24 2.35 12.21
C GLN A 479 18.81 1.93 11.86
N GLY A 480 18.59 1.61 10.58
CA GLY A 480 17.41 0.93 10.10
C GLY A 480 17.75 -0.46 9.54
N VAL A 481 16.92 -0.92 8.61
CA VAL A 481 17.03 -2.19 7.91
C VAL A 481 17.41 -1.94 6.44
N PRO A 482 18.37 -2.70 5.89
CA PRO A 482 18.71 -2.65 4.47
C PRO A 482 17.48 -2.89 3.57
N GLY A 483 17.14 -1.92 2.73
CA GLY A 483 16.01 -2.01 1.80
C GLY A 483 16.45 -2.33 0.38
N CYS A 484 17.20 -1.40 -0.21
CA CYS A 484 17.79 -1.53 -1.55
C CYS A 484 19.28 -1.14 -1.49
N PRO A 485 20.20 -1.99 -1.98
CA PRO A 485 21.65 -1.76 -1.95
C PRO A 485 22.10 -0.45 -2.61
N GLY A 486 23.29 0.01 -2.23
CA GLY A 486 23.92 1.22 -2.76
C GLY A 486 24.10 2.31 -1.71
N GLN A 487 24.89 3.32 -2.06
CA GLN A 487 25.16 4.47 -1.18
C GLN A 487 24.87 5.78 -1.91
N TYR A 488 24.22 6.70 -1.21
CA TYR A 488 23.94 8.03 -1.74
C TYR A 488 24.11 9.11 -0.66
N GLU A 489 24.63 10.26 -1.06
CA GLU A 489 24.76 11.46 -0.22
C GLU A 489 23.95 12.60 -0.84
N GLY A 490 23.13 13.25 -0.02
CA GLY A 490 22.23 14.30 -0.50
C GLY A 490 21.55 15.06 0.63
N ILE A 491 20.68 15.98 0.26
CA ILE A 491 19.88 16.77 1.20
C ILE A 491 18.65 15.96 1.60
N ALA A 492 18.45 15.77 2.89
CA ALA A 492 17.25 15.15 3.45
C ALA A 492 16.05 16.08 3.25
N ARG A 493 14.99 15.54 2.64
CA ARG A 493 13.67 16.18 2.54
C ARG A 493 12.65 15.37 3.31
N VAL A 494 12.15 15.96 4.39
CA VAL A 494 11.12 15.33 5.22
C VAL A 494 9.77 15.60 4.59
N VAL A 495 9.22 14.57 3.94
CA VAL A 495 7.91 14.63 3.28
C VAL A 495 6.97 13.72 4.05
N THR A 496 6.01 14.31 4.76
CA THR A 496 4.99 13.58 5.52
C THR A 496 3.68 13.42 4.78
N ASP A 497 3.55 14.10 3.64
CA ASP A 497 2.35 14.10 2.82
C ASP A 497 2.71 13.99 1.33
N SER A 498 2.29 12.92 0.67
CA SER A 498 2.53 12.75 -0.78
C SER A 498 1.71 13.70 -1.65
N HIS A 499 0.74 14.43 -1.08
CA HIS A 499 -0.02 15.44 -1.82
C HIS A 499 0.80 16.71 -2.14
N ASP A 500 1.87 16.98 -1.39
CA ASP A 500 2.76 18.12 -1.63
C ASP A 500 4.18 17.64 -1.98
N PRO A 501 4.40 17.19 -3.23
CA PRO A 501 5.71 16.72 -3.66
C PRO A 501 6.72 17.86 -3.88
N THR A 502 6.34 19.13 -3.68
CA THR A 502 7.17 20.26 -4.10
C THR A 502 8.40 20.48 -3.24
N ALA A 503 8.44 19.91 -2.04
CA ALA A 503 9.58 19.96 -1.15
C ALA A 503 10.76 19.08 -1.62
N LEU A 504 10.55 18.15 -2.56
CA LEU A 504 11.58 17.23 -3.05
C LEU A 504 12.18 17.70 -4.38
N ASP A 505 13.45 18.12 -4.37
CA ASP A 505 14.20 18.43 -5.59
C ASP A 505 14.91 17.17 -6.14
N PRO A 506 15.20 17.12 -7.47
CA PRO A 506 15.97 16.02 -8.05
C PRO A 506 17.33 15.84 -7.36
N GLY A 507 17.60 14.61 -6.90
CA GLY A 507 18.81 14.24 -6.17
C GLY A 507 18.72 14.45 -4.66
N ASP A 508 17.60 14.94 -4.12
CA ASP A 508 17.36 14.94 -2.68
C ASP A 508 17.12 13.51 -2.16
N ILE A 509 17.24 13.33 -0.85
CA ILE A 509 16.93 12.10 -0.14
C ILE A 509 15.53 12.23 0.45
N LEU A 510 14.61 11.40 -0.03
CA LEU A 510 13.23 11.34 0.48
C LEU A 510 13.23 10.69 1.87
N VAL A 511 12.80 11.45 2.88
CA VAL A 511 12.57 10.96 4.25
C VAL A 511 11.07 11.00 4.53
N ALA A 512 10.44 9.84 4.67
CA ALA A 512 8.97 9.72 4.79
C ALA A 512 8.55 8.80 5.96
N PRO A 513 7.37 8.99 6.57
CA PRO A 513 6.97 8.15 7.71
C PRO A 513 6.67 6.72 7.25
N ILE A 514 5.93 6.61 6.14
CA ILE A 514 5.46 5.39 5.51
C ILE A 514 5.15 5.71 4.06
N THR A 515 5.16 4.72 3.16
CA THR A 515 4.88 4.96 1.74
C THR A 515 3.92 3.92 1.20
N ASP A 516 3.03 4.36 0.32
CA ASP A 516 2.14 3.54 -0.50
C ASP A 516 2.42 3.80 -2.01
N PRO A 517 1.73 3.15 -2.96
CA PRO A 517 1.93 3.39 -4.40
C PRO A 517 1.82 4.84 -4.86
N SER A 518 1.12 5.72 -4.14
CA SER A 518 1.04 7.15 -4.46
C SER A 518 2.36 7.88 -4.31
N TRP A 519 3.29 7.34 -3.52
CA TRP A 519 4.62 7.90 -3.31
C TRP A 519 5.59 7.50 -4.40
N THR A 520 5.32 6.45 -5.18
CA THR A 520 6.22 5.97 -6.26
C THR A 520 6.71 7.08 -7.19
N PRO A 521 5.89 8.07 -7.59
CA PRO A 521 6.38 9.17 -8.41
C PRO A 521 7.44 10.05 -7.73
N LEU A 522 7.45 10.14 -6.40
CA LEU A 522 8.47 10.84 -5.61
C LEU A 522 9.80 10.09 -5.54
N PHE A 523 9.78 8.78 -5.77
CA PHE A 523 11.01 7.99 -5.73
C PHE A 523 11.88 8.29 -6.96
N VAL A 524 11.27 8.51 -8.13
CA VAL A 524 12.00 8.78 -9.38
C VAL A 524 12.99 9.96 -9.29
N PRO A 525 12.63 11.14 -8.75
CA PRO A 525 13.60 12.22 -8.55
C PRO A 525 14.53 12.00 -7.34
N ALA A 526 14.27 11.06 -6.44
CA ALA A 526 15.06 10.86 -5.22
C ALA A 526 16.39 10.17 -5.52
N GLY A 527 17.47 10.62 -4.87
CA GLY A 527 18.77 9.94 -4.89
C GLY A 527 18.92 8.86 -3.82
N GLY A 528 18.11 8.92 -2.76
CA GLY A 528 18.02 7.92 -1.70
C GLY A 528 16.67 7.98 -1.00
N VAL A 529 16.28 6.90 -0.32
CA VAL A 529 15.00 6.81 0.42
C VAL A 529 15.24 6.34 1.84
N VAL A 530 14.65 7.04 2.81
CA VAL A 530 14.61 6.67 4.22
C VAL A 530 13.16 6.66 4.68
N VAL A 531 12.71 5.57 5.30
CA VAL A 531 11.36 5.51 5.88
C VAL A 531 11.36 5.05 7.34
N ASP A 532 10.51 5.67 8.15
CA ASP A 532 10.40 5.36 9.58
C ASP A 532 9.88 3.94 9.82
N VAL A 533 8.90 3.53 9.02
CA VAL A 533 8.23 2.22 9.11
C VAL A 533 8.36 1.49 7.78
N GLY A 534 8.74 0.21 7.84
CA GLY A 534 8.70 -0.68 6.68
C GLY A 534 9.36 -2.02 6.97
N ALA A 535 8.68 -3.11 6.61
CA ALA A 535 9.21 -4.47 6.67
C ALA A 535 10.06 -4.80 5.42
N PRO A 536 10.86 -5.90 5.40
CA PRO A 536 11.69 -6.31 4.25
C PRO A 536 10.99 -6.47 2.89
N LEU A 537 9.65 -6.49 2.88
CA LEU A 537 8.77 -6.60 1.72
C LEU A 537 7.80 -5.40 1.57
N SER A 538 8.07 -4.29 2.26
CA SER A 538 7.23 -3.08 2.17
C SER A 538 7.28 -2.46 0.79
N HIS A 539 6.29 -1.62 0.51
CA HIS A 539 6.20 -0.90 -0.76
C HIS A 539 7.47 -0.09 -1.08
N ALA A 540 8.00 0.64 -0.09
CA ALA A 540 9.22 1.44 -0.24
C ALA A 540 10.39 0.63 -0.79
N ILE A 541 10.57 -0.59 -0.28
CA ILE A 541 11.64 -1.49 -0.70
C ILE A 541 11.41 -1.96 -2.13
N ILE A 542 10.21 -2.44 -2.45
CA ILE A 542 9.89 -3.00 -3.76
C ILE A 542 10.15 -1.96 -4.85
N VAL A 543 9.64 -0.73 -4.65
CA VAL A 543 9.83 0.37 -5.61
C VAL A 543 11.29 0.80 -5.66
N SER A 544 11.97 0.94 -4.52
CA SER A 544 13.40 1.32 -4.51
C SER A 544 14.27 0.31 -5.25
N ARG A 545 13.96 -0.99 -5.17
CA ARG A 545 14.66 -2.04 -5.94
C ARG A 545 14.36 -1.97 -7.43
N GLU A 546 13.11 -1.68 -7.79
CA GLU A 546 12.70 -1.50 -9.18
C GLU A 546 13.25 -0.20 -9.79
N LEU A 547 13.59 0.80 -8.97
CA LEU A 547 14.18 2.06 -9.42
C LEU A 547 15.70 2.14 -9.17
N GLY A 548 16.27 1.27 -8.34
CA GLY A 548 17.71 1.18 -8.09
C GLY A 548 18.22 2.27 -7.15
N ILE A 549 17.34 2.70 -6.24
CA ILE A 549 17.59 3.81 -5.35
C ILE A 549 18.00 3.24 -3.99
N PRO A 550 19.16 3.64 -3.43
CA PRO A 550 19.55 3.26 -2.09
C PRO A 550 18.43 3.53 -1.08
N CYS A 551 18.03 2.49 -0.34
CA CYS A 551 16.87 2.56 0.54
C CYS A 551 17.16 1.94 1.89
N VAL A 552 16.82 2.68 2.95
CA VAL A 552 16.82 2.21 4.33
C VAL A 552 15.41 2.34 4.89
N VAL A 553 14.86 1.26 5.44
CA VAL A 553 13.53 1.25 6.07
C VAL A 553 13.64 1.00 7.56
N SER A 554 12.53 1.11 8.30
CA SER A 554 12.53 0.95 9.75
C SER A 554 13.56 1.86 10.45
N ALA A 555 13.84 3.02 9.86
CA ALA A 555 14.70 4.04 10.44
C ALA A 555 13.88 4.82 11.47
N THR A 556 13.67 4.23 12.64
CA THR A 556 12.67 4.69 13.61
C THR A 556 12.79 6.18 13.93
N ASP A 557 11.67 6.89 13.77
CA ASP A 557 11.53 8.33 13.97
C ASP A 557 12.48 9.19 13.11
N ALA A 558 13.00 8.71 11.98
CA ALA A 558 13.87 9.49 11.09
C ALA A 558 13.19 10.79 10.62
N THR A 559 11.91 10.76 10.25
CA THR A 559 11.15 11.98 9.86
C THR A 559 11.08 13.04 10.95
N LYS A 560 11.13 12.61 12.21
CA LYS A 560 11.04 13.48 13.38
C LYS A 560 12.42 13.96 13.82
N ARG A 561 13.42 13.09 13.72
CA ARG A 561 14.77 13.31 14.27
C ARG A 561 15.72 13.99 13.29
N ILE A 562 15.58 13.74 12.00
CA ILE A 562 16.40 14.36 10.95
C ILE A 562 15.78 15.72 10.60
N PRO A 563 16.50 16.84 10.79
CA PRO A 563 16.00 18.14 10.35
C PRO A 563 15.90 18.22 8.83
N ASP A 564 14.80 18.78 8.30
CA ASP A 564 14.68 19.07 6.88
C ASP A 564 15.85 19.97 6.40
N GLY A 565 16.46 19.61 5.27
CA GLY A 565 17.64 20.29 4.72
C GLY A 565 18.99 19.73 5.21
N ALA A 566 19.01 18.77 6.13
CA ALA A 566 20.25 18.16 6.61
C ALA A 566 20.95 17.38 5.47
N THR A 567 22.28 17.41 5.41
CA THR A 567 23.02 16.54 4.50
C THR A 567 23.23 15.18 5.16
N ILE A 568 22.75 14.11 4.53
CA ILE A 568 22.83 12.75 5.06
C ILE A 568 23.42 11.78 4.03
N ARG A 569 24.02 10.69 4.52
CA ARG A 569 24.40 9.52 3.71
C ARG A 569 23.44 8.38 4.02
N VAL A 570 22.85 7.82 2.98
CA VAL A 570 22.05 6.59 3.05
C VAL A 570 22.91 5.45 2.55
N ASP A 571 23.08 4.42 3.37
CA ASP A 571 23.76 3.17 3.03
C ASP A 571 22.73 2.05 3.07
N GLY A 572 22.22 1.71 1.89
CA GLY A 572 21.20 0.70 1.69
C GLY A 572 21.73 -0.75 1.76
N ASP A 573 23.06 -0.94 1.80
CA ASP A 573 23.70 -2.25 2.01
C ASP A 573 23.70 -2.63 3.50
N THR A 574 23.94 -1.65 4.38
CA THR A 574 24.09 -1.86 5.83
C THR A 574 22.88 -1.39 6.63
N GLY A 575 21.96 -0.63 6.02
CA GLY A 575 20.80 -0.06 6.72
C GLY A 575 21.14 1.20 7.52
N ALA A 576 22.29 1.84 7.27
CA ALA A 576 22.75 2.98 8.05
C ALA A 576 22.39 4.32 7.39
N VAL A 577 21.86 5.26 8.18
CA VAL A 577 21.66 6.66 7.78
C VAL A 577 22.59 7.54 8.60
N THR A 578 23.63 8.10 7.98
CA THR A 578 24.65 8.92 8.66
C THR A 578 24.37 10.40 8.46
N ILE A 579 24.35 11.18 9.53
CA ILE A 579 24.17 12.63 9.50
C ILE A 579 25.51 13.30 9.21
N LEU A 580 25.67 13.90 8.03
CA LEU A 580 26.94 14.52 7.61
C LEU A 580 27.02 15.98 8.02
N ALA A 581 25.93 16.72 7.84
CA ALA A 581 25.80 18.12 8.25
C ALA A 581 24.35 18.45 8.60
N LEU A 582 24.15 19.30 9.60
CA LEU A 582 22.84 19.88 9.91
C LEU A 582 22.59 21.13 9.03
N PRO A 583 21.33 21.57 8.84
CA PRO A 583 20.96 22.68 7.95
C PRO A 583 21.65 24.02 8.22
#